data_AF-A0AAE2EEB3-F1
#
_entry.id   AF-A0AAE2EEB3-F1
#
_cell.length_a   1.000
_cell.length_b   1.000
_cell.length_c   1.000
_cell.angle_alpha   90.00
_cell.angle_beta   90.00
_cell.angle_gamma   90.00
#
_symmetry.space_group_name_H-M   'P 1'
#
loop_
_entity.id
_entity.type
_entity.pdbx_description
1 polymer ?
#
loop_
_entity_poly.entity_id
_entity_poly.type
_entity_poly.pdbx_seq_one_letter_code
_entity_poly.pdbx_strand_id
1 'polypeptide(L)'
;MKDVKDNDVYLTLDEKKSDEFILKQNLEALRNTKNAEMTRITQDLVSIPATLVRLKWQNRREIYPLQVKEEIYGAVMNAIIEQRPELKEKLLGRLEANYQYLLARETATLRLTRKLSDGEYRTSNVTSVALDEDALAALSPASTDNKHE
;
A
#
# COMPACT_ATOMS: atom_id res chain seq x y z
N MET A 1 6.68 -74.22 28.10
CA MET A 1 5.92 -73.04 27.64
C MET A 1 6.75 -72.36 26.56
N LYS A 2 6.19 -72.06 25.39
CA LYS A 2 6.90 -71.39 24.30
C LYS A 2 6.75 -69.88 24.51
N ASP A 3 7.87 -69.20 24.76
CA ASP A 3 7.89 -67.74 24.85
C ASP A 3 7.62 -67.14 23.47
N VAL A 4 6.45 -66.54 23.33
CA VAL A 4 6.06 -65.73 22.18
C VAL A 4 6.87 -64.45 22.28
N LYS A 5 7.77 -64.21 21.32
CA LYS A 5 8.43 -62.92 21.16
C LYS A 5 7.41 -61.96 20.58
N ASP A 6 6.81 -61.14 21.44
CA ASP A 6 6.07 -59.95 21.01
C ASP A 6 7.04 -59.04 20.25
N ASN A 7 6.83 -58.98 18.95
CA ASN A 7 7.48 -58.05 18.04
C ASN A 7 6.61 -56.80 17.95
N ASP A 8 6.46 -56.09 19.07
CA ASP A 8 5.88 -54.76 19.08
C ASP A 8 6.96 -53.76 18.67
N VAL A 9 7.25 -53.76 17.37
CA VAL A 9 7.85 -52.60 16.71
C VAL A 9 6.80 -51.51 16.75
N TYR A 10 6.79 -50.76 17.85
CA TYR A 10 6.12 -49.47 17.91
C TYR A 10 6.70 -48.61 16.79
N LEU A 11 5.93 -48.46 15.71
CA LEU A 11 6.07 -47.39 14.72
C LEU A 11 5.88 -46.08 15.47
N THR A 12 6.93 -45.60 16.15
CA THR A 12 6.99 -44.22 16.63
C THR A 12 7.06 -43.36 15.38
N LEU A 13 5.90 -42.94 14.88
CA LEU A 13 5.80 -41.87 13.89
C LEU A 13 6.53 -40.67 14.50
N ASP A 14 7.73 -40.44 14.00
CA ASP A 14 8.64 -39.38 14.44
C ASP A 14 7.93 -38.03 14.21
N GLU A 15 7.38 -37.42 15.26
CA GLU A 15 6.55 -36.20 15.20
C GLU A 15 7.25 -35.05 14.45
N LYS A 16 8.58 -35.06 14.45
CA LYS A 16 9.41 -34.13 13.67
C LYS A 16 9.19 -34.23 12.16
N LYS A 17 8.94 -35.43 11.65
CA LYS A 17 8.67 -35.67 10.22
C LYS A 17 7.28 -35.20 9.83
N SER A 18 6.29 -35.28 10.73
CA SER A 18 4.98 -34.68 10.50
C SER A 18 5.03 -33.16 10.51
N ASP A 19 5.80 -32.55 11.42
CA ASP A 19 5.94 -31.09 11.46
C ASP A 19 6.64 -30.53 10.21
N GLU A 20 7.69 -31.21 9.74
CA GLU A 20 8.34 -30.87 8.46
C GLU A 20 7.40 -31.00 7.25
N PHE A 21 6.51 -32.01 7.27
CA PHE A 21 5.50 -32.19 6.23
C PHE A 21 4.46 -31.06 6.25
N ILE A 22 3.95 -30.71 7.44
CA ILE A 22 3.02 -29.58 7.62
C ILE A 22 3.68 -28.26 7.20
N LEU A 23 4.94 -28.04 7.54
CA LEU A 23 5.68 -26.85 7.14
C LEU A 23 5.84 -26.76 5.61
N LYS A 24 6.15 -27.86 4.94
CA LYS A 24 6.23 -27.92 3.46
C LYS A 24 4.88 -27.60 2.82
N GLN A 25 3.81 -28.18 3.34
CA GLN A 25 2.45 -27.93 2.85
C GLN A 25 2.05 -26.46 3.05
N ASN A 26 2.38 -25.88 4.21
CA ASN A 26 2.13 -24.47 4.49
C ASN A 26 2.92 -23.55 3.56
N LEU A 27 4.21 -23.85 3.32
CA LEU A 27 5.04 -23.10 2.37
C LEU A 27 4.51 -23.17 0.94
N GLU A 28 4.03 -24.34 0.52
CA GLU A 28 3.37 -24.50 -0.79
C GLU A 28 2.06 -23.72 -0.86
N ALA A 29 1.23 -23.77 0.19
CA ALA A 29 0.01 -22.96 0.27
C ALA A 29 0.32 -21.46 0.18
N LEU A 30 1.30 -20.98 0.94
CA LEU A 30 1.77 -19.59 0.92
C LEU A 30 2.30 -19.18 -0.47
N ARG A 31 3.08 -20.04 -1.13
CA ARG A 31 3.57 -19.80 -2.50
C ARG A 31 2.42 -19.73 -3.50
N ASN A 32 1.45 -20.63 -3.38
CA ASN A 32 0.27 -20.67 -4.26
C ASN A 32 -0.61 -19.42 -4.06
N THR A 33 -0.84 -19.01 -2.81
CA THR A 33 -1.55 -17.76 -2.51
C THR A 33 -0.80 -16.54 -3.05
N LYS A 34 0.51 -16.45 -2.85
CA LYS A 34 1.35 -15.38 -3.41
C LYS A 34 1.26 -15.32 -4.94
N ASN A 35 1.35 -16.47 -5.61
CA ASN A 35 1.30 -16.54 -7.07
C ASN A 35 -0.10 -16.21 -7.61
N ALA A 36 -1.16 -16.59 -6.90
CA ALA A 36 -2.54 -16.24 -7.24
C ALA A 36 -2.77 -14.72 -7.11
N GLU A 37 -2.29 -14.10 -6.04
CA GLU A 37 -2.36 -12.65 -5.85
C GLU A 37 -1.49 -11.90 -6.87
N MET A 38 -0.29 -12.40 -7.18
CA MET A 38 0.55 -11.81 -8.24
C MET A 38 -0.11 -11.91 -9.62
N THR A 39 -0.86 -12.98 -9.89
CA THR A 39 -1.62 -13.14 -11.14
C THR A 39 -2.80 -12.17 -11.18
N ARG A 40 -3.51 -11.99 -10.06
CA ARG A 40 -4.57 -10.98 -9.94
C ARG A 40 -4.04 -9.57 -10.16
N ILE A 41 -2.94 -9.21 -9.49
CA ILE A 41 -2.28 -7.91 -9.64
C ILE A 41 -1.83 -7.70 -11.09
N THR A 42 -1.19 -8.70 -11.70
CA THR A 42 -0.77 -8.61 -13.11
C THR A 42 -1.97 -8.46 -14.06
N GLN A 43 -3.06 -9.19 -13.84
CA GLN A 43 -4.29 -9.05 -14.63
C GLN A 43 -4.95 -7.68 -14.46
N ASP A 44 -4.89 -7.10 -13.25
CA ASP A 44 -5.36 -5.76 -12.96
C ASP A 44 -4.47 -4.69 -13.64
N LEU A 45 -3.15 -4.88 -13.69
CA LEU A 45 -2.25 -3.99 -14.43
C LEU A 45 -2.49 -4.01 -15.96
N VAL A 46 -3.01 -5.09 -16.53
CA VAL A 46 -3.19 -5.24 -18.00
C VAL A 46 -4.35 -4.40 -18.55
N SER A 47 -5.31 -3.96 -17.71
CA SER A 47 -6.44 -3.13 -18.17
C SER A 47 -6.79 -2.04 -17.16
N ILE A 48 -6.27 -0.83 -17.42
CA ILE A 48 -6.60 0.41 -16.68
C ILE A 48 -8.12 0.64 -16.60
N PRO A 49 -8.93 0.38 -17.65
CA PRO A 49 -10.39 0.49 -17.54
C PRO A 49 -11.02 -0.52 -16.58
N ALA A 50 -10.57 -1.78 -16.61
CA ALA A 50 -11.14 -2.84 -15.76
C ALA A 50 -10.85 -2.60 -14.27
N THR A 51 -9.63 -2.13 -13.96
CA THR A 51 -9.28 -1.72 -12.59
C THR A 51 -10.06 -0.51 -12.14
N LEU A 52 -10.24 0.50 -12.99
CA LEU A 52 -11.05 1.68 -12.65
C LEU A 52 -12.50 1.28 -12.32
N VAL A 53 -13.12 0.39 -13.10
CA VAL A 53 -14.49 -0.10 -12.85
C VAL A 53 -14.57 -0.86 -11.53
N ARG A 54 -13.62 -1.74 -11.24
CA ARG A 54 -13.54 -2.45 -9.96
C ARG A 54 -13.39 -1.50 -8.78
N LEU A 55 -12.51 -0.51 -8.91
CA LEU A 55 -12.21 0.47 -7.86
C LEU A 55 -13.42 1.38 -7.61
N LYS A 56 -14.12 1.80 -8.67
CA LYS A 56 -15.42 2.50 -8.57
C LYS A 56 -16.47 1.64 -7.87
N TRP A 57 -16.53 0.35 -8.15
CA TRP A 57 -17.48 -0.58 -7.51
C TRP A 57 -17.19 -0.80 -6.02
N GLN A 58 -15.92 -0.93 -5.66
CA GLN A 58 -15.48 -1.05 -4.26
C GLN A 58 -15.82 0.23 -3.48
N ASN A 59 -15.54 1.40 -4.05
CA ASN A 59 -15.74 2.70 -3.41
C ASN A 59 -17.12 3.32 -3.67
N ARG A 60 -18.09 2.54 -4.20
CA ARG A 60 -19.42 3.05 -4.61
C ARG A 60 -20.17 3.79 -3.51
N ARG A 61 -19.98 3.37 -2.25
CA ARG A 61 -20.64 3.97 -1.08
C ARG A 61 -20.10 5.36 -0.76
N GLU A 62 -18.88 5.65 -1.16
CA GLU A 62 -18.23 6.95 -0.93
C GLU A 62 -18.40 7.86 -2.14
N ILE A 63 -18.33 7.30 -3.36
CA ILE A 63 -18.40 8.06 -4.61
C ILE A 63 -19.81 8.59 -4.90
N TYR A 64 -20.84 7.74 -4.81
CA TYR A 64 -22.19 8.15 -5.24
C TYR A 64 -22.83 9.26 -4.41
N PRO A 65 -22.69 9.29 -3.06
CA PRO A 65 -23.20 10.42 -2.28
C PRO A 65 -22.50 11.74 -2.62
N LEU A 66 -21.22 11.69 -3.02
CA LEU A 66 -20.49 12.88 -3.47
C LEU A 66 -21.00 13.35 -4.82
N GLN A 67 -21.21 12.44 -5.78
CA GLN A 67 -21.78 12.78 -7.08
C GLN A 67 -23.18 13.41 -6.95
N VAL A 68 -24.06 12.83 -6.12
CA VAL A 68 -25.40 13.39 -5.89
C VAL A 68 -25.31 14.79 -5.26
N LYS A 69 -24.37 15.00 -4.33
CA LYS A 69 -24.14 16.34 -3.77
C LYS A 69 -23.65 17.32 -4.82
N GLU A 70 -22.71 16.93 -5.68
CA GLU A 70 -22.21 17.77 -6.77
C GLU A 70 -23.31 18.16 -7.74
N GLU A 71 -24.19 17.23 -8.12
CA GLU A 71 -25.35 17.51 -8.98
C GLU A 71 -26.31 18.50 -8.34
N ILE A 72 -26.65 18.32 -7.05
CA ILE A 72 -27.54 19.23 -6.32
C ILE A 72 -26.89 20.62 -6.20
N TYR A 73 -25.61 20.70 -5.81
CA TYR A 73 -24.92 21.99 -5.68
C TYR A 73 -24.79 22.69 -7.03
N GLY A 74 -24.50 21.96 -8.11
CA GLY A 74 -24.45 22.49 -9.47
C GLY A 74 -25.80 23.04 -9.94
N ALA A 75 -26.89 22.30 -9.70
CA ALA A 75 -28.25 22.75 -10.03
C ALA A 75 -28.63 24.03 -9.27
N VAL A 76 -28.31 24.10 -7.97
CA VAL A 76 -28.56 25.29 -7.15
C VAL A 76 -27.74 26.48 -7.64
N MET A 77 -26.46 26.29 -7.98
CA MET A 77 -25.62 27.35 -8.53
C MET A 77 -26.15 27.87 -9.87
N ASN A 78 -26.57 26.97 -10.76
CA ASN A 78 -27.17 27.36 -12.04
C ASN A 78 -28.44 28.18 -11.84
N ALA A 79 -29.33 27.74 -10.94
CA ALA A 79 -30.54 28.49 -10.61
C ALA A 79 -30.22 29.89 -10.04
N ILE A 80 -29.18 30.03 -9.21
CA ILE A 80 -28.75 31.33 -8.68
C ILE A 80 -28.18 32.22 -9.80
N ILE A 81 -27.39 31.65 -10.72
CA ILE A 81 -26.81 32.38 -11.85
C ILE A 81 -27.90 32.85 -12.81
N GLU A 82 -28.92 32.02 -13.06
CA GLU A 82 -30.09 32.38 -13.87
C GLU A 82 -30.89 33.52 -13.24
N GLN A 83 -31.08 33.50 -11.91
CA GLN A 83 -31.78 34.57 -11.19
C GLN A 83 -30.96 35.87 -11.11
N ARG A 84 -29.62 35.76 -10.98
CA ARG A 84 -28.71 36.89 -10.76
C ARG A 84 -27.39 36.68 -11.51
N PRO A 85 -27.33 37.05 -12.80
CA PRO A 85 -26.13 36.83 -13.62
C PRO A 85 -24.93 37.65 -13.14
N GLU A 86 -25.15 38.79 -12.47
CA GLU A 86 -24.11 39.65 -11.88
C GLU A 86 -23.24 38.92 -10.86
N LEU A 87 -23.77 37.87 -10.21
CA LEU A 87 -23.02 37.12 -9.19
C LEU A 87 -22.15 36.01 -9.79
N LYS A 88 -22.27 35.73 -11.09
CA LYS A 88 -21.60 34.60 -11.75
C LYS A 88 -20.09 34.64 -11.57
N GLU A 89 -19.46 35.76 -11.90
CA GLU A 89 -17.99 35.91 -11.83
C GLU A 89 -17.49 35.79 -10.39
N LYS A 90 -18.21 36.40 -9.43
CA LYS A 90 -17.87 36.32 -8.02
C LYS A 90 -17.99 34.89 -7.48
N LEU A 91 -19.01 34.15 -7.90
CA LEU A 91 -19.23 32.78 -7.48
C LEU A 91 -18.16 31.85 -8.07
N LEU A 92 -17.85 32.00 -9.36
CA LEU A 92 -16.80 31.24 -10.03
C LEU A 92 -15.41 31.54 -9.44
N GLY A 93 -15.09 32.81 -9.20
CA GLY A 93 -13.82 33.21 -8.59
C GLY A 93 -13.64 32.68 -7.17
N ARG A 94 -14.72 32.60 -6.37
CA ARG A 94 -14.66 31.97 -5.04
C ARG A 94 -14.48 30.46 -5.12
N LEU A 95 -15.12 29.80 -6.09
CA LEU A 95 -14.93 28.37 -6.32
C LEU A 95 -13.49 28.07 -6.73
N GLU A 96 -12.94 28.86 -7.64
CA GLU A 96 -11.55 28.72 -8.09
C GLU A 96 -10.57 28.91 -6.92
N ALA A 97 -10.73 29.97 -6.12
CA ALA A 97 -9.88 30.20 -4.96
C ALA A 97 -9.92 29.03 -3.95
N ASN A 98 -11.12 28.49 -3.69
CA ASN A 98 -11.28 27.33 -2.82
C ASN A 98 -10.62 26.08 -3.42
N TYR A 99 -10.80 25.84 -4.72
CA TYR A 99 -10.16 24.72 -5.41
C TYR A 99 -8.63 24.80 -5.32
N GLN A 100 -8.05 25.97 -5.58
CA GLN A 100 -6.60 26.19 -5.46
C GLN A 100 -6.10 25.96 -4.03
N TYR A 101 -6.88 26.36 -3.02
CA TYR A 101 -6.55 26.08 -1.62
C TYR A 101 -6.54 24.58 -1.30
N LEU A 102 -7.56 23.83 -1.74
CA LEU A 102 -7.62 22.38 -1.59
C LEU A 102 -6.44 21.69 -2.30
N LEU A 103 -6.15 22.08 -3.54
CA LEU A 103 -5.03 21.56 -4.31
C LEU A 103 -3.68 21.82 -3.62
N ALA A 104 -3.47 23.02 -3.10
CA ALA A 104 -2.26 23.35 -2.35
C ALA A 104 -2.11 22.47 -1.10
N ARG A 105 -3.20 22.22 -0.37
CA ARG A 105 -3.22 21.35 0.81
C ARG A 105 -2.94 19.88 0.45
N GLU A 106 -3.56 19.36 -0.59
CA GLU A 106 -3.34 17.99 -1.06
C GLU A 106 -1.90 17.79 -1.51
N THR A 107 -1.36 18.71 -2.31
CA THR A 107 0.03 18.63 -2.75
C THR A 107 1.01 18.75 -1.59
N ALA A 108 0.72 19.57 -0.57
CA ALA A 108 1.54 19.63 0.64
C ALA A 108 1.50 18.29 1.41
N THR A 109 0.32 17.68 1.53
CA THR A 109 0.14 16.38 2.20
C THR A 109 0.87 15.27 1.45
N LEU A 110 0.74 15.21 0.12
CA LEU A 110 1.42 14.24 -0.73
C LEU A 110 2.94 14.40 -0.71
N ARG A 111 3.44 15.64 -0.66
CA ARG A 111 4.87 15.90 -0.46
C ARG A 111 5.34 15.40 0.89
N LEU A 112 4.57 15.60 1.95
CA LEU A 112 4.90 15.12 3.30
C LEU A 112 4.93 13.59 3.35
N THR A 113 3.91 12.92 2.78
CA THR A 113 3.87 11.45 2.72
C THR A 113 5.03 10.87 1.91
N ARG A 114 5.44 11.53 0.82
CA ARG A 114 6.62 11.11 0.06
C ARG A 114 7.91 11.26 0.87
N LYS A 115 8.12 12.40 1.53
CA LYS A 115 9.30 12.57 2.40
C LYS A 115 9.30 11.55 3.55
N LEU A 116 8.13 11.17 4.08
CA LEU A 116 8.02 10.11 5.09
C LEU A 116 8.37 8.73 4.51
N SER A 117 7.90 8.39 3.31
CA SER A 117 8.24 7.10 2.66
C SER A 117 9.72 7.00 2.33
N ASP A 118 10.33 8.11 1.94
CA ASP A 118 11.76 8.18 1.59
C ASP A 118 12.66 8.22 2.85
N GLY A 119 12.07 8.27 4.05
CA GLY A 119 12.79 8.35 5.33
C GLY A 119 13.49 9.69 5.59
N GLU A 120 13.34 10.66 4.68
CA GLU A 120 13.99 11.98 4.74
C GLU A 120 13.20 12.96 5.64
N TYR A 121 11.91 12.73 5.87
CA TYR A 121 11.09 13.62 6.69
C TYR A 121 11.35 13.40 8.18
N ARG A 122 12.13 14.29 8.77
CA ARG A 122 12.29 14.38 10.24
C ARG A 122 11.31 15.40 10.80
N THR A 123 10.36 14.94 11.59
CA THR A 123 9.46 15.84 12.33
C THR A 123 10.27 16.64 13.36
N SER A 124 9.90 17.90 13.60
CA SER A 124 10.59 18.82 14.53
C SER A 124 10.78 18.31 15.96
N ASN A 125 10.07 17.24 16.35
CA ASN A 125 10.10 16.67 17.69
C ASN A 125 11.18 15.58 17.89
N VAL A 126 11.93 15.23 16.85
CA VAL A 126 13.01 14.24 16.93
C VAL A 126 14.34 14.96 16.95
N THR A 127 14.92 15.16 18.13
CA THR A 127 16.30 15.61 18.29
C THR A 127 17.23 14.49 17.83
N SER A 128 18.03 14.73 16.80
CA SER A 128 19.03 13.77 16.33
C SER A 128 20.16 13.68 17.36
N VAL A 129 20.27 12.55 18.04
CA VAL A 129 21.57 12.10 18.55
C VAL A 129 22.41 11.80 17.29
N ALA A 130 23.55 12.45 17.15
CA ALA A 130 24.47 12.18 16.04
C ALA A 130 24.76 10.68 16.01
N LEU A 131 24.62 10.05 14.84
CA LEU A 131 25.10 8.68 14.67
C LEU A 131 26.64 8.74 14.71
N ASP A 132 27.27 7.96 15.57
CA ASP A 132 28.73 7.85 15.63
C ASP A 132 29.25 7.38 14.27
N GLU A 133 29.93 8.27 13.54
CA GLU A 133 30.55 7.93 12.25
C GLU A 133 31.61 6.82 12.35
N ASP A 134 32.19 6.65 13.54
CA ASP A 134 33.16 5.60 13.85
C ASP A 134 32.55 4.18 13.79
N ALA A 135 31.24 4.04 14.05
CA ALA A 135 30.55 2.75 13.96
C ALA A 135 30.23 2.35 12.50
N LEU A 136 30.08 3.33 11.60
CA LEU A 136 29.83 3.11 10.17
C LEU A 136 31.12 2.80 9.41
N ALA A 137 32.25 3.38 9.81
CA ALA A 137 33.55 3.08 9.24
C ALA A 137 34.02 1.64 9.54
N ALA A 138 33.61 1.07 10.67
CA ALA A 138 33.95 -0.31 11.06
C ALA A 138 33.19 -1.39 10.27
N LEU A 139 32.11 -1.05 9.55
CA LEU A 139 31.25 -2.01 8.86
C LEU A 139 31.55 -2.16 7.35
N SER A 140 32.54 -1.43 6.81
CA SER A 140 32.97 -1.55 5.41
C SER A 140 34.20 -2.46 5.31
N PRO A 141 34.07 -3.74 4.92
CA PRO A 141 35.23 -4.53 4.56
C PRO A 141 35.74 -4.07 3.19
N ALA A 142 36.98 -3.60 3.17
CA ALA A 142 37.72 -3.20 1.98
C ALA A 142 37.65 -4.29 0.88
N SER A 143 37.08 -3.94 -0.27
CA SER A 143 37.26 -4.68 -1.52
C SER A 143 38.72 -4.51 -1.97
N THR A 144 39.54 -5.52 -1.72
CA THR A 144 40.92 -5.58 -2.22
C THR A 144 40.93 -5.74 -3.74
N ASP A 145 41.63 -4.80 -4.39
CA ASP A 145 42.17 -4.87 -5.74
C ASP A 145 42.65 -6.28 -6.12
N ASN A 146 42.26 -6.76 -7.31
CA ASN A 146 43.04 -7.74 -8.06
C ASN A 146 43.21 -7.21 -9.49
N LYS A 147 44.38 -6.61 -9.73
CA LYS A 147 44.96 -6.48 -11.06
C LYS A 147 45.44 -7.86 -11.50
N HIS A 148 45.05 -8.31 -12.69
CA HIS A 148 45.78 -9.34 -13.41
C HIS A 148 46.05 -8.85 -14.84
N GLU A 149 47.36 -8.78 -15.14
CA GLU A 149 47.97 -8.89 -16.47
C GLU A 149 47.49 -10.13 -17.24
#